data_AF-A0AAV5YH33-F1
#
_entry.id   AF-A0AAV5YH33-F1
#
_cell.length_a   1.000
_cell.length_b   1.000
_cell.length_c   1.000
_cell.angle_alpha   90.00
_cell.angle_beta   90.00
_cell.angle_gamma   90.00
#
_symmetry.space_group_name_H-M   'P 1'
#
loop_
_entity.id
_entity.type
_entity.pdbx_description
1 polymer ?
#
loop_
_entity_poly.entity_id
_entity_poly.type
_entity_poly.pdbx_seq_one_letter_code
_entity_poly.pdbx_strand_id
1 'polypeptide(L)' 'HEIDVKYPMYGFAKHKGYATPEHIAAIDRHGLCPLHRRSFVSEWRQQQLFALQPEA' A
#
# COMPACT_ATOMS: atom_id res chain seq x y z
N HIS A 1 -11.26 12.94 8.03
CA HIS A 1 -11.89 11.66 8.44
C HIS A 1 -11.09 11.08 9.59
N GLU A 2 -11.75 10.45 10.56
CA GLU A 2 -11.14 9.84 11.75
C GLU A 2 -10.01 8.84 11.40
N ILE A 3 -10.11 8.16 10.25
CA ILE A 3 -9.12 7.22 9.73
C ILE A 3 -7.76 7.89 9.44
N ASP A 4 -7.77 9.09 8.87
CA ASP A 4 -6.54 9.80 8.47
C ASP A 4 -5.78 10.31 9.69
N VAL A 5 -6.49 10.64 10.77
CA VAL A 5 -5.88 11.00 12.07
C VAL A 5 -5.18 9.79 12.69
N LYS A 6 -5.80 8.60 12.60
CA LYS A 6 -5.23 7.35 13.15
C LYS A 6 -4.10 6.76 12.30
N TYR A 7 -4.15 7.00 10.98
CA TYR A 7 -3.24 6.41 10.00
C TYR A 7 -2.76 7.46 8.97
N PRO A 8 -2.10 8.54 9.42
CA PRO A 8 -1.78 9.70 8.56
C PRO A 8 -0.79 9.37 7.45
N MET A 9 0.07 8.36 7.67
CA MET A 9 1.08 7.91 6.72
C MET A 9 0.48 7.27 5.46
N TYR A 10 -0.76 6.79 5.51
CA TYR A 10 -1.37 6.04 4.41
C TYR A 10 -2.23 6.90 3.48
N GLY A 11 -2.49 8.17 3.79
CA GLY A 11 -3.16 9.11 2.88
C GLY A 11 -4.63 8.79 2.54
N PHE A 12 -5.33 8.02 3.38
CA PHE A 12 -6.69 7.53 3.10
C PHE A 12 -7.69 8.62 2.71
N ALA A 13 -7.53 9.86 3.19
CA ALA A 13 -8.38 10.97 2.78
C ALA A 13 -8.35 11.23 1.26
N LYS A 14 -7.20 11.03 0.61
CA LYS A 14 -6.92 11.35 -0.80
C LYS A 14 -7.39 10.29 -1.77
N HIS A 15 -7.07 9.02 -1.51
CA HIS A 15 -7.33 7.91 -2.43
C HIS A 15 -8.28 6.85 -1.86
N LYS A 16 -8.89 7.09 -0.68
CA LYS A 16 -9.95 6.23 -0.10
C LYS A 16 -9.58 4.74 0.04
N GLY A 17 -8.28 4.42 0.11
CA GLY A 17 -7.79 3.04 0.19
C GLY A 17 -7.65 2.31 -1.14
N TYR A 18 -7.79 2.99 -2.28
CA TYR A 18 -7.34 2.45 -3.57
C TYR A 18 -5.82 2.36 -3.61
N ALA A 19 -5.29 1.35 -4.31
CA ALA A 19 -3.87 1.09 -4.45
C ALA A 19 -3.19 2.05 -5.43
N THR A 20 -3.11 3.33 -5.05
CA THR A 20 -2.32 4.32 -5.80
C THR A 20 -0.83 4.14 -5.50
N PRO A 21 0.08 4.63 -6.37
CA PRO A 21 1.52 4.56 -6.12
C PRO A 21 1.93 5.12 -4.75
N GLU A 22 1.29 6.18 -4.27
CA GLU A 22 1.56 6.77 -2.95
C GLU A 22 1.11 5.84 -1.82
N HIS A 23 -0.07 5.23 -1.94
CA HIS A 23 -0.58 4.30 -0.93
C HIS A 23 0.29 3.05 -0.85
N ILE A 24 0.69 2.55 -2.01
CA ILE A 24 1.64 1.45 -2.19
C ILE A 24 2.98 1.75 -1.51
N ALA A 25 3.56 2.92 -1.76
CA ALA A 25 4.82 3.33 -1.16
C ALA A 25 4.69 3.46 0.37
N ALA A 26 3.55 3.94 0.86
CA ALA A 26 3.26 4.00 2.30
C ALA A 26 3.17 2.60 2.92
N ILE A 27 2.52 1.64 2.23
CA ILE A 27 2.46 0.23 2.66
C ILE A 27 3.85 -0.40 2.68
N ASP A 28 4.68 -0.13 1.67
CA ASP A 28 6.04 -0.66 1.61
C ASP A 28 6.92 -0.12 2.75
N ARG A 29 6.78 1.18 3.06
CA ARG A 29 7.55 1.85 4.12
C ARG A 29 7.07 1.54 5.54
N HIS A 30 5.76 1.39 5.75
CA HIS A 30 5.15 1.31 7.09
C HIS A 30 4.47 -0.03 7.38
N GLY A 31 4.42 -0.94 6.41
CA GLY A 31 3.70 -2.20 6.51
C GLY A 31 2.20 -2.05 6.30
N LEU A 32 1.45 -3.12 6.63
CA LEU A 32 -0.01 -3.09 6.58
C LEU A 32 -0.59 -2.67 7.94
N CYS A 33 -1.51 -1.71 7.92
CA CYS A 33 -2.39 -1.43 9.07
C CYS A 33 -3.65 -2.33 9.09
N PRO A 34 -4.39 -2.40 10.21
CA PRO A 34 -5.60 -3.22 10.35
C PRO A 34 -6.74 -2.96 9.35
N LEU A 35 -6.74 -1.81 8.68
CA LEU A 35 -7.76 -1.49 7.65
C LEU A 35 -7.46 -2.13 6.29
N HIS A 36 -6.24 -2.62 6.07
CA HIS A 36 -5.89 -3.27 4.81
C HIS A 36 -6.46 -4.68 4.74
N ARG A 37 -7.04 -5.01 3.59
CA ARG A 37 -7.53 -6.35 3.30
C ARG A 37 -6.39 -7.21 2.77
N ARG A 38 -5.88 -8.13 3.60
CA ARG A 38 -4.72 -8.98 3.27
C ARG A 38 -4.86 -9.74 1.95
N SER A 39 -6.07 -10.20 1.60
CA SER A 39 -6.35 -10.87 0.32
C SER A 39 -6.11 -10.01 -0.92
N PHE A 40 -6.15 -8.68 -0.79
CA PHE A 40 -5.84 -7.75 -1.88
C PHE A 40 -4.35 -7.40 -1.95
N VAL A 41 -3.60 -7.67 -0.87
CA VAL A 41 -2.18 -7.35 -0.76
C VAL A 41 -1.31 -8.48 -1.31
N SER A 42 -1.76 -9.74 -1.22
CA SER A 42 -1.07 -10.88 -1.85
C SER A 42 -0.93 -10.71 -3.36
N GLU A 43 -1.98 -10.19 -4.01
CA GLU A 43 -1.98 -9.85 -5.44
C GLU A 43 -1.08 -8.65 -5.74
N TRP A 44 -1.04 -7.66 -4.86
CA TRP A 44 -0.24 -6.45 -5.08
C TRP A 44 1.28 -6.67 -4.87
N ARG A 45 1.67 -7.57 -3.95
CA ARG A 45 3.09 -7.92 -3.71
C ARG A 45 3.68 -8.84 -4.79
N GLN A 46 2.94 -9.14 -5.87
CA GLN A 46 3.45 -9.85 -7.05
C GLN A 46 4.53 -9.08 -7.81
N GLN A 47 4.97 -7.90 -7.35
CA GLN A 47 6.27 -7.36 -7.76
C GLN A 47 7.40 -8.37 -7.55
N GLN A 48 7.30 -9.32 -6.61
CA GLN A 48 8.29 -10.41 -6.50
C GLN A 48 8.08 -11.57 -7.47
N LEU A 49 6.90 -11.71 -8.08
CA LEU A 49 6.65 -12.73 -9.12
C LEU A 49 7.05 -12.23 -10.52
N PHE A 50 7.01 -10.91 -10.73
CA PHE A 50 7.39 -10.26 -12.00
C PHE A 50 8.44 -9.17 -11.81
N ALA A 51 9.31 -9.29 -10.81
CA ALA A 51 10.52 -8.46 -10.73
C ALA A 51 11.35 -8.76 -11.97
N LEU A 52 11.10 -8.05 -13.06
CA LEU A 52 12.11 -7.77 -14.06
C LEU A 52 13.21 -7.06 -13.27
N GLN A 53 14.23 -7.82 -12.89
CA GLN A 53 15.46 -7.23 -12.40
C GLN A 53 15.91 -6.25 -13.47
N PRO A 54 16.04 -4.94 -13.20
CA PRO A 54 16.87 -4.14 -14.07
C PRO A 54 18.29 -4.67 -13.84
N GLU A 55 18.82 -5.37 -14.84
CA GLU A 55 20.24 -5.65 -14.91
C GLU A 55 21.00 -4.33 -15.02
N ALA A 56 21.80 -4.03 -14.00
CA ALA A 56 22.94 -3.11 -14.06
C ALA A 56 23.96 -3.50 -12.98
#